data_AF-A0A5B7BPI7-F1
#
_entry.id   AF-A0A5B7BPI7-F1
#
_cell.length_a   1.000
_cell.length_b   1.000
_cell.length_c   1.000
_cell.angle_alpha   90.00
_cell.angle_beta   90.00
_cell.angle_gamma   90.00
#
_symmetry.space_group_name_H-M   'P 1'
#
loop_
_entity.id
_entity.type
_entity.pdbx_description
1 polymer ?
#
loop_
_entity_poly.entity_id
_entity_poly.type
_entity_poly.pdbx_seq_one_letter_code
_entity_poly.pdbx_strand_id
1 'polypeptide(L)'
;RWCGDQTLRDMFPGLFQITEDKAALVLDMGSWEAGFMCWGPRFRRNLYDWEVEEVTKLLDTLGRFSLVVEKEDVLVWTLASSRQFSVKSFYDALDKKRRVDFPWESVWGARVPLKVAFFVWEVAWEAVLTAENLKKRGFQLASYCFLCKETEENVQHLFLHCKVAREFWGMLFSLFGCYWVLPATVKQQLHMWSGCRVRKDKKRLWRMAPLALLWCIWRERNRRVF
;
A
#
# COMPACT_ATOMS: atom_id res chain seq x y z
N ARG A 1 12.86 8.38 -23.45
CA ARG A 1 13.46 9.22 -22.39
C ARG A 1 14.71 9.79 -23.01
N TRP A 2 14.76 11.11 -23.24
CA TRP A 2 15.76 11.73 -24.11
C TRP A 2 17.04 12.14 -23.37
N CYS A 3 16.98 12.53 -22.09
CA CYS A 3 18.18 12.86 -21.31
C CYS A 3 18.05 12.40 -19.84
N GLY A 4 18.09 11.09 -19.60
CA GLY A 4 18.09 10.53 -18.23
C GLY A 4 16.81 10.75 -17.43
N ASP A 5 16.95 10.85 -16.11
CA ASP A 5 15.85 10.83 -15.14
C ASP A 5 15.46 12.21 -14.58
N GLN A 6 16.26 13.24 -14.88
CA GLN A 6 16.10 14.61 -14.42
C GLN A 6 15.98 15.55 -15.64
N THR A 7 15.41 16.74 -15.44
CA THR A 7 15.36 17.74 -16.52
C THR A 7 16.74 18.41 -16.68
N LEU A 8 17.07 18.90 -17.89
CA LEU A 8 18.32 19.65 -18.10
C LEU A 8 18.40 20.91 -17.22
N ARG A 9 17.26 21.52 -16.91
CA ARG A 9 17.16 22.63 -15.95
C ARG A 9 17.61 22.22 -14.56
N ASP A 10 17.24 21.03 -14.10
CA ASP A 10 17.61 20.55 -12.76
C ASP A 10 19.08 20.09 -12.72
N MET A 11 19.60 19.58 -13.84
CA MET A 11 21.00 19.17 -13.98
C MET A 11 21.97 20.36 -14.11
N PHE A 12 21.56 21.43 -14.80
CA PHE A 12 22.38 22.62 -15.09
C PHE A 12 21.65 23.93 -14.71
N PRO A 13 21.35 24.15 -13.42
CA PRO A 13 20.54 25.29 -12.99
C PRO A 13 21.21 26.64 -13.24
N GLY A 14 22.54 26.72 -13.16
CA GLY A 14 23.31 27.94 -13.45
C GLY A 14 23.15 28.40 -14.90
N LEU A 15 23.42 27.51 -15.85
CA LEU A 15 23.21 27.77 -17.27
C LEU A 15 21.76 28.12 -17.61
N PHE A 16 20.78 27.42 -17.01
CA PHE A 16 19.36 27.71 -17.23
C PHE A 16 18.98 29.13 -16.78
N GLN A 17 19.59 29.67 -15.72
CA GLN A 17 19.30 31.03 -15.26
C GLN A 17 19.69 32.09 -16.29
N ILE A 18 20.82 31.90 -16.97
CA ILE A 18 21.40 32.84 -17.93
C ILE A 18 21.03 32.57 -19.38
N THR A 19 20.23 31.53 -19.65
CA THR A 19 19.72 31.24 -20.99
C THR A 19 18.84 32.38 -21.50
N GLU A 20 18.98 32.73 -22.77
CA GLU A 20 18.21 33.80 -23.42
C GLU A 20 16.72 33.51 -23.35
N ASP A 21 16.32 32.36 -23.91
CA ASP A 21 14.96 31.85 -23.91
C ASP A 21 14.82 30.59 -23.02
N LYS A 22 13.97 30.70 -21.99
CA LYS A 22 13.69 29.62 -21.04
C LYS A 22 12.53 28.72 -21.48
N ALA A 23 11.78 29.14 -22.49
CA ALA A 23 10.66 28.41 -23.09
C ALA A 23 11.06 27.71 -24.40
N ALA A 24 12.28 27.94 -24.89
CA ALA A 24 12.81 27.31 -26.10
C ALA A 24 12.73 25.77 -26.01
N LEU A 25 12.31 25.16 -27.11
CA LEU A 25 12.36 23.71 -27.24
C LEU A 25 13.81 23.27 -27.42
N VAL A 26 14.10 22.05 -27.03
CA VAL A 26 15.41 21.43 -27.24
C VAL A 26 15.80 21.45 -28.73
N LEU A 27 14.83 21.27 -29.62
CA LEU A 27 15.04 21.29 -31.07
C LEU A 27 15.55 22.67 -31.56
N ASP A 28 15.21 23.75 -30.86
CA ASP A 28 15.55 25.12 -31.23
C ASP A 28 16.91 25.58 -30.68
N MET A 29 17.57 24.74 -29.87
CA MET A 29 18.83 25.05 -29.19
C MET A 29 20.08 24.79 -30.06
N GLY A 30 19.92 24.72 -31.38
CA GLY A 30 21.00 24.40 -32.31
C GLY A 30 20.59 24.47 -33.78
N SER A 31 21.53 24.13 -34.66
CA SER A 31 21.32 23.99 -36.11
C SER A 31 21.50 22.54 -36.55
N TRP A 32 20.84 22.14 -37.64
CA TRP A 32 21.03 20.82 -38.24
C TRP A 32 22.08 20.88 -39.33
N GLU A 33 23.14 20.09 -39.19
CA GLU A 33 24.22 19.98 -40.17
C GLU A 33 24.49 18.50 -40.47
N ALA A 34 24.45 18.12 -41.75
CA ALA A 34 24.70 16.74 -42.22
C ALA A 34 23.91 15.64 -41.48
N GLY A 35 22.69 15.94 -41.00
CA GLY A 35 21.85 15.00 -40.26
C GLY A 35 22.15 14.90 -38.76
N PHE A 36 23.05 15.73 -38.24
CA PHE A 36 23.35 15.82 -36.81
C PHE A 36 22.95 17.20 -36.27
N MET A 37 22.59 17.24 -34.99
CA MET A 37 22.31 18.49 -34.28
C MET A 37 23.63 19.12 -33.82
N CYS A 38 23.93 20.32 -34.33
CA CYS A 38 24.98 21.20 -33.86
C CYS A 38 24.41 22.11 -32.76
N TRP A 39 24.71 21.75 -31.50
CA TRP A 39 24.21 22.46 -30.33
C TRP A 39 24.82 23.86 -30.21
N GLY A 40 23.96 24.87 -30.03
CA GLY A 40 24.35 26.28 -29.91
C GLY A 40 23.42 27.05 -28.96
N PRO A 41 23.41 26.71 -27.64
CA PRO A 41 22.57 27.39 -26.68
C PRO A 41 22.95 28.88 -26.57
N ARG A 42 21.94 29.76 -26.53
CA ARG A 42 22.15 31.20 -26.42
C ARG A 42 22.00 31.69 -25.00
N PHE A 43 22.92 32.55 -24.57
CA PHE A 43 22.97 33.11 -23.23
C PHE A 43 22.84 34.63 -23.28
N ARG A 44 22.23 35.20 -22.24
CA ARG A 44 21.97 36.66 -22.11
C ARG A 44 23.25 37.49 -21.91
N ARG A 45 24.37 36.83 -21.61
CA ARG A 45 25.67 37.44 -21.36
C ARG A 45 26.79 36.47 -21.73
N ASN A 46 28.00 37.01 -21.80
CA ASN A 46 29.21 36.20 -21.91
C ASN A 46 29.35 35.27 -20.70
N LEU A 47 29.88 34.08 -20.98
CA LEU A 47 30.14 33.05 -19.99
C LEU A 47 31.38 33.42 -19.17
N TYR A 48 31.35 33.14 -17.88
CA TYR A 48 32.55 33.11 -17.05
C TYR A 48 33.29 31.79 -17.22
N ASP A 49 34.58 31.75 -16.88
CA ASP A 49 35.44 30.56 -17.05
C ASP A 49 34.83 29.29 -16.40
N TRP A 50 34.21 29.42 -15.23
CA TRP A 50 33.56 28.29 -14.54
C TRP A 50 32.25 27.84 -15.22
N GLU A 51 31.56 28.72 -15.95
CA GLU A 51 30.34 28.38 -16.71
C GLU A 51 30.68 27.70 -18.04
N VAL A 52 31.85 28.00 -18.62
CA VAL A 52 32.34 27.30 -19.81
C VAL A 52 32.52 25.81 -19.53
N GLU A 53 33.01 25.45 -18.34
CA GLU A 53 33.11 24.05 -17.92
C GLU A 53 31.73 23.38 -17.81
N GLU A 54 30.72 24.10 -17.29
CA GLU A 54 29.34 23.60 -17.24
C GLU A 54 28.74 23.40 -18.64
N VAL A 55 28.97 24.34 -19.57
CA VAL A 55 28.53 24.21 -20.97
C VAL A 55 29.17 22.99 -21.62
N THR A 56 30.45 22.74 -21.34
CA THR A 56 31.14 21.55 -21.87
C THR A 56 30.49 20.26 -21.38
N LYS A 57 30.12 20.19 -20.09
CA LYS A 57 29.39 19.05 -19.51
C LYS A 57 27.98 18.89 -20.10
N LEU A 58 27.29 20.01 -20.35
CA LEU A 58 26.00 20.02 -21.03
C LEU A 58 26.14 19.43 -22.45
N LEU A 59 27.11 19.90 -23.23
CA LEU A 59 27.34 19.42 -24.60
C LEU A 59 27.73 17.94 -24.65
N ASP A 60 28.56 17.45 -23.72
CA ASP A 60 28.86 16.01 -23.59
C ASP A 60 27.60 15.20 -23.26
N THR A 61 26.75 15.71 -22.37
CA THR A 61 25.47 15.07 -22.03
C THR A 61 24.55 15.01 -23.24
N LEU A 62 24.42 16.11 -23.98
CA LEU A 62 23.59 16.21 -25.18
C LEU A 62 24.12 15.32 -26.32
N GLY A 63 25.45 15.27 -26.49
CA GLY A 63 26.12 14.47 -27.53
C GLY A 63 25.93 12.96 -27.38
N ARG A 64 25.53 12.48 -26.21
CA ARG A 64 25.18 11.06 -25.99
C ARG A 64 23.84 10.66 -26.61
N PHE A 65 23.05 11.62 -27.10
CA PHE A 65 21.71 11.38 -27.61
C PHE A 65 21.58 11.88 -29.05
N SER A 66 20.97 11.06 -29.90
CA SER A 66 20.61 11.45 -31.27
C SER A 66 19.15 11.88 -31.30
N LEU A 67 18.89 13.10 -31.77
CA LEU A 67 17.55 13.59 -32.05
C LEU A 67 17.07 13.03 -33.40
N VAL A 68 15.80 12.64 -33.48
CA VAL A 68 15.17 12.18 -34.72
C VAL A 68 14.07 13.19 -35.07
N VAL A 69 14.34 14.07 -36.04
CA VAL A 69 13.44 15.18 -36.41
C VAL A 69 12.07 14.70 -36.90
N GLU A 70 12.03 13.54 -37.56
CA GLU A 70 10.81 13.04 -38.20
C GLU A 70 9.81 12.39 -37.22
N LYS A 71 10.12 12.39 -35.91
CA LYS A 71 9.29 11.71 -34.91
C LYS A 71 8.84 12.68 -33.83
N GLU A 72 7.53 12.79 -33.66
CA GLU A 72 6.95 13.55 -32.55
C GLU A 72 7.29 12.93 -31.19
N ASP A 73 7.36 13.78 -30.17
CA ASP A 73 7.53 13.36 -28.79
C ASP A 73 6.33 12.55 -28.30
N VAL A 74 6.60 11.42 -27.64
CA VAL A 74 5.56 10.55 -27.08
C VAL A 74 5.77 10.39 -25.59
N LEU A 75 4.69 10.51 -24.82
CA LEU A 75 4.68 10.18 -23.39
C LEU A 75 4.86 8.67 -23.20
N VAL A 76 5.91 8.28 -22.47
CA VAL A 76 6.26 6.87 -22.21
C VAL A 76 6.12 6.57 -20.74
N TRP A 77 5.32 5.56 -20.40
CA TRP A 77 5.16 5.07 -19.04
C TRP A 77 6.27 4.08 -18.69
N THR A 78 7.28 4.53 -17.95
CA THR A 78 8.47 3.71 -17.63
C THR A 78 8.23 2.61 -16.59
N LEU A 79 7.12 2.67 -15.85
CA LEU A 79 6.80 1.71 -14.79
C LEU A 79 6.10 0.44 -15.29
N ALA A 80 5.80 0.34 -16.60
CA ALA A 80 5.32 -0.88 -17.23
C ALA A 80 6.25 -1.33 -18.35
N SER A 81 6.38 -2.65 -18.53
CA SER A 81 7.15 -3.24 -19.63
C SER A 81 6.61 -2.87 -21.01
N SER A 82 5.29 -2.68 -21.13
CA SER A 82 4.64 -2.24 -22.36
C SER A 82 4.96 -0.80 -22.76
N ARG A 83 5.62 -0.02 -21.88
CA ARG A 83 5.89 1.42 -22.05
C ARG A 83 4.64 2.31 -22.21
N GLN A 84 3.45 1.73 -22.07
CA GLN A 84 2.16 2.42 -22.18
C GLN A 84 1.56 2.68 -20.81
N PHE A 85 0.94 3.84 -20.67
CA PHE A 85 0.20 4.17 -19.46
C PHE A 85 -1.06 3.32 -19.36
N SER A 86 -1.34 2.85 -18.15
CA SER A 86 -2.65 2.32 -17.81
C SER A 86 -2.94 2.66 -16.35
N VAL A 87 -4.22 2.83 -16.03
CA VAL A 87 -4.65 3.06 -14.63
C VAL A 87 -4.16 1.91 -13.74
N LYS A 88 -4.22 0.67 -14.23
CA LYS A 88 -3.71 -0.50 -13.52
C LYS A 88 -2.22 -0.41 -13.20
N SER A 89 -1.36 -0.15 -14.20
CA SER A 89 0.09 -0.06 -13.98
C SER A 89 0.49 1.12 -13.08
N PHE A 90 -0.30 2.19 -13.07
CA PHE A 90 -0.17 3.28 -12.12
C PHE A 90 -0.46 2.83 -10.67
N TYR A 91 -1.61 2.20 -10.43
CA TYR A 91 -1.96 1.70 -9.11
C TYR A 91 -1.00 0.59 -8.64
N ASP A 92 -0.59 -0.32 -9.51
CA ASP A 92 0.40 -1.35 -9.18
C ASP A 92 1.73 -0.73 -8.72
N ALA A 93 2.15 0.38 -9.34
CA ALA A 93 3.36 1.10 -8.95
C ALA A 93 3.21 1.86 -7.62
N LEU A 94 2.02 2.39 -7.33
CA LEU A 94 1.71 3.01 -6.04
C LEU A 94 1.61 1.96 -4.92
N ASP A 95 0.95 0.85 -5.19
CA ASP A 95 0.64 -0.20 -4.21
C ASP A 95 1.88 -1.01 -3.81
N LYS A 96 2.87 -1.14 -4.70
CA LYS A 96 4.19 -1.72 -4.37
C LYS A 96 4.85 -1.07 -3.15
N LYS A 97 4.51 0.19 -2.82
CA LYS A 97 5.03 0.89 -1.65
C LYS A 97 4.20 0.68 -0.37
N ARG A 98 3.01 0.08 -0.46
CA ARG A 98 2.03 0.02 0.63
C ARG A 98 1.35 -1.35 0.74
N ARG A 99 2.12 -2.44 0.75
CA ARG A 99 1.56 -3.76 1.08
C ARG A 99 1.16 -3.78 2.55
N VAL A 100 -0.11 -3.47 2.80
CA VAL A 100 -0.73 -3.69 4.10
C VAL A 100 -0.96 -5.18 4.24
N ASP A 101 -0.19 -5.82 5.12
CA ASP A 101 -0.45 -7.21 5.50
C ASP A 101 -1.82 -7.26 6.17
N PHE A 102 -2.84 -7.78 5.49
CA PHE A 102 -4.21 -7.88 6.00
C PHE A 102 -4.97 -9.04 5.34
N PRO A 103 -5.74 -9.86 6.09
CA PRO A 103 -6.48 -11.00 5.55
C PRO A 103 -7.80 -10.54 4.89
N TRP A 104 -7.71 -9.72 3.83
CA TRP A 104 -8.88 -9.07 3.22
C TRP A 104 -9.90 -10.09 2.68
N GLU A 105 -9.44 -11.21 2.10
CA GLU A 105 -10.34 -12.24 1.57
C GLU A 105 -11.13 -12.94 2.69
N SER A 106 -10.52 -13.12 3.87
CA SER A 106 -11.20 -13.71 5.05
C SER A 106 -12.33 -12.83 5.54
N VAL A 107 -12.15 -11.51 5.49
CA VAL A 107 -13.12 -10.54 6.02
C VAL A 107 -14.19 -10.21 4.99
N TRP A 108 -13.79 -9.80 3.79
CA TRP A 108 -14.69 -9.29 2.76
C TRP A 108 -15.19 -10.37 1.79
N GLY A 109 -14.47 -11.49 1.66
CA GLY A 109 -14.85 -12.61 0.80
C GLY A 109 -15.85 -13.60 1.44
N ALA A 110 -16.21 -13.39 2.72
CA ALA A 110 -17.17 -14.21 3.44
C ALA A 110 -18.61 -13.72 3.19
N ARG A 111 -19.56 -14.65 3.06
CA ARG A 111 -20.99 -14.34 2.88
C ARG A 111 -21.68 -14.02 4.22
N VAL A 112 -21.23 -12.98 4.90
CA VAL A 112 -21.81 -12.48 6.16
C VAL A 112 -22.45 -11.10 5.94
N PRO A 113 -23.37 -10.65 6.81
CA PRO A 113 -23.84 -9.27 6.77
C PRO A 113 -22.68 -8.28 6.86
N LEU A 114 -22.74 -7.16 6.14
CA LEU A 114 -21.67 -6.15 6.11
C LEU A 114 -21.28 -5.69 7.52
N LYS A 115 -22.24 -5.47 8.42
CA LYS A 115 -21.95 -5.11 9.82
C LYS A 115 -21.02 -6.09 10.54
N VAL A 116 -21.10 -7.38 10.21
CA VAL A 116 -20.23 -8.42 10.78
C VAL A 116 -18.84 -8.36 10.14
N ALA A 117 -18.75 -8.17 8.83
CA ALA A 117 -17.47 -8.01 8.13
C ALA A 117 -16.73 -6.76 8.62
N PHE A 118 -17.41 -5.61 8.71
CA PHE A 118 -16.86 -4.37 9.27
C PHE A 118 -16.40 -4.55 10.72
N PHE A 119 -17.22 -5.19 11.56
CA PHE A 119 -16.83 -5.50 12.92
C PHE A 119 -15.54 -6.34 12.97
N VAL A 120 -15.44 -7.42 12.19
CA VAL A 120 -14.23 -8.27 12.20
C VAL A 120 -13.02 -7.54 11.62
N TRP A 121 -13.22 -6.64 10.65
CA TRP A 121 -12.19 -5.72 10.20
C TRP A 121 -11.67 -4.85 11.37
N GLU A 122 -12.55 -4.27 12.18
CA GLU A 122 -12.15 -3.52 13.38
C GLU A 122 -11.43 -4.39 14.41
N VAL A 123 -11.89 -5.64 14.63
CA VAL A 123 -11.21 -6.58 15.53
C VAL A 123 -9.80 -6.89 15.03
N ALA A 124 -9.63 -7.13 13.73
CA ALA A 124 -8.33 -7.44 13.14
C ALA A 124 -7.33 -6.26 13.22
N TRP A 125 -7.84 -5.03 13.25
CA TRP A 125 -7.07 -3.80 13.50
C TRP A 125 -6.98 -3.41 14.97
N GLU A 126 -7.49 -4.25 15.87
CA GLU A 126 -7.55 -3.99 17.31
C GLU A 126 -8.23 -2.65 17.66
N ALA A 127 -9.21 -2.22 16.87
CA ALA A 127 -9.88 -0.93 17.00
C ALA A 127 -11.21 -0.99 17.79
N VAL A 128 -11.68 -2.20 18.09
CA VAL A 128 -12.94 -2.47 18.80
C VAL A 128 -12.90 -2.01 20.26
N LEU A 129 -14.06 -1.69 20.85
CA LEU A 129 -14.19 -1.07 22.18
C LEU A 129 -14.03 -2.06 23.36
N THR A 130 -12.90 -2.78 23.42
CA THR A 130 -12.48 -3.52 24.63
C THR A 130 -12.16 -2.56 25.79
N ALA A 131 -12.14 -3.07 27.02
CA ALA A 131 -11.76 -2.27 28.18
C ALA A 131 -10.36 -1.64 28.01
N GLU A 132 -9.39 -2.39 27.51
CA GLU A 132 -8.04 -1.87 27.20
C GLU A 132 -8.08 -0.70 26.20
N ASN A 133 -8.84 -0.82 25.12
CA ASN A 133 -8.92 0.24 24.10
C ASN A 133 -9.68 1.47 24.59
N LEU A 134 -10.68 1.29 25.45
CA LEU A 134 -11.35 2.41 26.11
C LEU A 134 -10.41 3.12 27.10
N LYS A 135 -9.59 2.38 27.85
CA LYS A 135 -8.55 2.98 28.70
C LYS A 135 -7.54 3.80 27.89
N LYS A 136 -7.08 3.28 26.74
CA LYS A 136 -6.20 4.01 25.80
C LYS A 136 -6.84 5.32 25.30
N ARG A 137 -8.17 5.44 25.35
CA ARG A 137 -8.94 6.65 24.99
C ARG A 137 -9.30 7.54 26.20
N GLY A 138 -8.78 7.25 27.39
CA GLY A 138 -8.96 8.07 28.59
C GLY A 138 -10.15 7.68 29.48
N PHE A 139 -10.84 6.58 29.21
CA PHE A 139 -11.94 6.11 30.07
C PHE A 139 -11.41 5.32 31.27
N GLN A 140 -11.95 5.57 32.47
CA GLN A 140 -11.64 4.83 33.68
C GLN A 140 -12.60 3.64 33.84
N LEU A 141 -12.11 2.43 33.58
CA LEU A 141 -12.91 1.20 33.57
C LEU A 141 -12.17 0.09 34.30
N ALA A 142 -12.94 -0.82 34.92
CA ALA A 142 -12.40 -2.08 35.42
C ALA A 142 -11.81 -2.88 34.25
N SER A 143 -10.59 -3.39 34.42
CA SER A 143 -9.85 -4.02 33.33
C SER A 143 -10.31 -5.42 32.98
N TYR A 144 -11.07 -6.11 33.83
CA TYR A 144 -11.26 -7.55 33.67
C TYR A 144 -12.20 -7.87 32.50
N CYS A 145 -11.98 -9.02 31.87
CA CYS A 145 -12.84 -9.57 30.84
C CYS A 145 -14.22 -9.92 31.37
N PHE A 146 -15.27 -9.35 30.76
CA PHE A 146 -16.65 -9.56 31.19
C PHE A 146 -17.17 -10.99 30.94
N LEU A 147 -16.44 -11.80 30.18
CA LEU A 147 -16.75 -13.21 29.96
C LEU A 147 -16.16 -14.11 31.05
N CYS A 148 -14.84 -14.06 31.27
CA CYS A 148 -14.15 -14.96 32.22
C CYS A 148 -13.98 -14.39 33.62
N LYS A 149 -13.99 -13.05 33.77
CA LYS A 149 -13.76 -12.29 35.02
C LYS A 149 -12.40 -12.52 35.69
N GLU A 150 -11.42 -13.07 34.97
CA GLU A 150 -10.13 -13.50 35.56
C GLU A 150 -8.92 -12.68 35.11
N THR A 151 -8.96 -12.15 33.89
CA THR A 151 -7.79 -11.50 33.24
C THR A 151 -8.22 -10.22 32.55
N GLU A 152 -7.27 -9.35 32.23
CA GLU A 152 -7.55 -8.07 31.57
C GLU A 152 -8.13 -8.27 30.16
N GLU A 153 -9.16 -7.49 29.84
CA GLU A 153 -9.84 -7.51 28.55
C GLU A 153 -9.07 -6.72 27.50
N ASN A 154 -8.26 -7.43 26.73
CA ASN A 154 -7.78 -6.97 25.44
C ASN A 154 -8.42 -7.77 24.31
N VAL A 155 -8.17 -7.35 23.06
CA VAL A 155 -8.76 -7.98 21.86
C VAL A 155 -8.40 -9.46 21.78
N GLN A 156 -7.13 -9.80 21.99
CA GLN A 156 -6.66 -11.19 21.83
C GLN A 156 -7.22 -12.09 22.92
N HIS A 157 -7.26 -11.59 24.16
CA HIS A 157 -7.91 -12.29 25.25
C HIS A 157 -9.40 -12.50 24.95
N LEU A 158 -10.15 -11.43 24.69
CA LEU A 158 -11.60 -11.52 24.51
C LEU A 158 -12.01 -12.50 23.41
N PHE A 159 -11.32 -12.47 22.27
CA PHE A 159 -11.71 -13.21 21.08
C PHE A 159 -11.03 -14.56 20.90
N LEU A 160 -9.85 -14.79 21.49
CA LEU A 160 -9.11 -16.04 21.33
C LEU A 160 -8.82 -16.73 22.66
N HIS A 161 -8.21 -16.02 23.62
CA HIS A 161 -7.58 -16.69 24.77
C HIS A 161 -8.44 -16.77 26.03
N CYS A 162 -9.57 -16.07 26.07
CA CYS A 162 -10.58 -16.19 27.11
C CYS A 162 -11.08 -17.62 27.20
N LYS A 163 -11.13 -18.21 28.40
CA LYS A 163 -11.60 -19.59 28.60
C LYS A 163 -12.94 -19.88 27.93
N VAL A 164 -13.89 -18.93 28.01
CA VAL A 164 -15.20 -19.02 27.36
C VAL A 164 -15.05 -18.99 25.84
N ALA A 165 -14.27 -18.06 25.30
CA ALA A 165 -14.01 -17.99 23.85
C ALA A 165 -13.31 -19.26 23.33
N ARG A 166 -12.34 -19.79 24.07
CA ARG A 166 -11.61 -21.03 23.74
C ARG A 166 -12.54 -22.23 23.65
N GLU A 167 -13.53 -22.35 24.53
CA GLU A 167 -14.54 -23.40 24.45
C GLU A 167 -15.36 -23.29 23.16
N PHE A 168 -15.81 -22.09 22.79
CA PHE A 168 -16.54 -21.89 21.55
C PHE A 168 -15.70 -22.15 20.30
N TRP A 169 -14.43 -21.76 20.31
CA TRP A 169 -13.47 -22.13 19.26
C TRP A 169 -13.30 -23.64 19.20
N GLY A 170 -13.12 -24.31 20.35
CA GLY A 170 -13.04 -25.76 20.43
C GLY A 170 -14.25 -26.46 19.81
N MET A 171 -15.46 -26.02 20.17
CA MET A 171 -16.69 -26.53 19.55
C MET A 171 -16.71 -26.31 18.04
N LEU A 172 -16.32 -25.13 17.57
CA LEU A 172 -16.23 -24.83 16.14
C LEU A 172 -15.25 -25.76 15.42
N PHE A 173 -14.08 -25.99 16.01
CA PHE A 173 -13.07 -26.89 15.46
C PHE A 173 -13.57 -28.33 15.42
N SER A 174 -14.25 -28.81 16.47
CA SER A 174 -14.88 -30.12 16.51
C SER A 174 -15.95 -30.29 15.43
N LEU A 175 -16.77 -29.26 15.16
CA LEU A 175 -17.78 -29.29 14.09
C LEU A 175 -17.18 -29.46 12.69
N PHE A 176 -15.99 -28.92 12.47
CA PHE A 176 -15.26 -29.09 11.21
C PHE A 176 -14.31 -30.29 11.22
N GLY A 177 -14.15 -30.97 12.36
CA GLY A 177 -13.23 -32.10 12.51
C GLY A 177 -11.77 -31.71 12.37
N CYS A 178 -11.38 -30.50 12.80
CA CYS A 178 -10.01 -30.02 12.70
C CYS A 178 -9.34 -29.90 14.08
N TYR A 179 -8.05 -30.21 14.14
CA TYR A 179 -7.19 -29.85 15.26
C TYR A 179 -6.59 -28.48 14.99
N TRP A 180 -6.68 -27.59 15.97
CA TRP A 180 -6.28 -26.20 15.79
C TRP A 180 -5.57 -25.66 17.01
N VAL A 181 -4.48 -24.93 16.79
CA VAL A 181 -3.78 -24.17 17.83
C VAL A 181 -4.15 -22.70 17.62
N LEU A 182 -4.75 -22.08 18.62
CA LEU A 182 -5.10 -20.67 18.55
C LEU A 182 -3.81 -19.83 18.52
N PRO A 183 -3.62 -18.96 17.50
CA PRO A 183 -2.44 -18.11 17.40
C PRO A 183 -2.51 -16.94 18.40
N ALA A 184 -1.45 -16.15 18.45
CA ALA A 184 -1.38 -15.02 19.37
C ALA A 184 -2.41 -13.94 19.04
N THR A 185 -2.70 -13.70 17.75
CA THR A 185 -3.59 -12.60 17.32
C THR A 185 -4.77 -13.03 16.47
N VAL A 186 -5.89 -12.30 16.56
CA VAL A 186 -7.08 -12.50 15.71
C VAL A 186 -6.73 -12.36 14.24
N LYS A 187 -5.86 -11.42 13.89
CA LYS A 187 -5.37 -11.26 12.52
C LYS A 187 -4.68 -12.53 12.01
N GLN A 188 -3.76 -13.10 12.79
CA GLN A 188 -3.13 -14.39 12.45
C GLN A 188 -4.15 -15.52 12.33
N GLN A 189 -5.15 -15.56 13.23
CA GLN A 189 -6.22 -16.56 13.17
C GLN A 189 -6.98 -16.47 11.85
N LEU A 190 -7.31 -15.26 11.38
CA LEU A 190 -7.99 -15.05 10.10
C LEU A 190 -7.12 -15.45 8.90
N HIS A 191 -5.80 -15.21 8.95
CA HIS A 191 -4.88 -15.68 7.91
C HIS A 191 -4.81 -17.21 7.86
N MET A 192 -4.56 -17.85 8.99
CA MET A 192 -4.48 -19.31 9.10
C MET A 192 -5.78 -19.96 8.61
N TRP A 193 -6.93 -19.42 9.02
CA TRP A 193 -8.24 -19.92 8.62
C TRP A 193 -8.48 -19.85 7.10
N SER A 194 -8.03 -18.79 6.43
CA SER A 194 -8.12 -18.69 4.96
C SER A 194 -7.18 -19.64 4.22
N GLY A 195 -6.03 -19.98 4.80
CA GLY A 195 -5.05 -20.88 4.19
C GLY A 195 -5.50 -22.34 4.16
N CYS A 196 -6.42 -22.72 5.04
CA CYS A 196 -6.90 -24.10 5.14
C CYS A 196 -7.83 -24.48 4.00
N ARG A 197 -7.59 -25.67 3.44
CA ARG A 197 -8.46 -26.27 2.43
C ARG A 197 -9.52 -27.12 3.09
N VAL A 198 -10.77 -26.83 2.77
CA VAL A 198 -11.93 -27.64 3.15
C VAL A 198 -12.66 -28.14 1.90
N ARG A 199 -13.48 -29.17 2.08
CA ARG A 199 -14.34 -29.68 1.01
C ARG A 199 -15.22 -28.56 0.43
N LYS A 200 -15.47 -28.61 -0.88
CA LYS A 200 -16.19 -27.54 -1.62
C LYS A 200 -17.57 -27.24 -1.03
N ASP A 201 -18.30 -28.27 -0.60
CA ASP A 201 -19.62 -28.19 0.03
C ASP A 201 -19.59 -27.43 1.37
N LYS A 202 -18.49 -27.52 2.12
CA LYS A 202 -18.31 -26.82 3.41
C LYS A 202 -17.64 -25.46 3.29
N LYS A 203 -17.09 -25.10 2.13
CA LYS A 203 -16.28 -23.88 1.93
C LYS A 203 -17.03 -22.59 2.31
N ARG A 204 -18.34 -22.52 2.02
CA ARG A 204 -19.16 -21.35 2.38
C ARG A 204 -19.26 -21.19 3.90
N LEU A 205 -19.63 -22.25 4.61
CA LEU A 205 -19.77 -22.25 6.07
C LEU A 205 -18.42 -22.02 6.74
N TRP A 206 -17.36 -22.66 6.24
CA TRP A 206 -15.99 -22.45 6.70
C TRP A 206 -15.62 -20.96 6.66
N ARG A 207 -15.84 -20.25 5.55
CA ARG A 207 -15.52 -18.81 5.46
C ARG A 207 -16.31 -17.94 6.44
N MET A 208 -17.54 -18.32 6.77
CA MET A 208 -18.41 -17.53 7.65
C MET A 208 -18.16 -17.80 9.13
N ALA A 209 -17.79 -19.04 9.47
CA ALA A 209 -17.64 -19.56 10.83
C ALA A 209 -16.84 -18.66 11.79
N PRO A 210 -15.59 -18.26 11.50
CA PRO A 210 -14.81 -17.44 12.43
C PRO A 210 -15.45 -16.05 12.62
N LEU A 211 -15.97 -15.44 11.55
CA LEU A 211 -16.59 -14.12 11.63
C LEU A 211 -17.87 -14.16 12.46
N ALA A 212 -18.69 -15.19 12.27
CA ALA A 212 -19.90 -15.41 13.06
C ALA A 212 -19.57 -15.64 14.53
N LEU A 213 -18.54 -16.43 14.84
CA LEU A 213 -18.11 -16.69 16.20
C LEU A 213 -17.62 -15.40 16.90
N LEU A 214 -16.73 -14.64 16.27
CA LEU A 214 -16.24 -13.36 16.79
C LEU A 214 -17.41 -12.41 17.10
N TRP A 215 -18.39 -12.35 16.20
CA TRP A 215 -19.60 -11.54 16.40
C TRP A 215 -20.47 -12.03 17.58
N CYS A 216 -20.65 -13.34 17.73
CA CYS A 216 -21.38 -13.90 18.86
C CYS A 216 -20.70 -13.60 20.20
N ILE A 217 -19.38 -13.77 20.28
CA ILE A 217 -18.57 -13.41 21.45
C ILE A 217 -18.77 -11.94 21.81
N TRP A 218 -18.68 -11.05 20.81
CA TRP A 218 -18.86 -9.61 21.01
C TRP A 218 -20.24 -9.24 21.53
N ARG A 219 -21.30 -9.83 20.94
CA ARG A 219 -22.67 -9.58 21.37
C ARG A 219 -22.91 -10.03 22.80
N GLU A 220 -22.43 -11.22 23.16
CA GLU A 220 -22.56 -11.74 24.51
C GLU A 220 -21.79 -10.89 25.52
N ARG A 221 -20.55 -10.50 25.18
CA ARG A 221 -19.76 -9.57 26.00
C ARG A 221 -20.54 -8.28 26.23
N ASN A 222 -21.05 -7.64 25.19
CA ASN A 222 -21.76 -6.37 25.32
C ASN A 222 -23.05 -6.49 26.15
N ARG A 223 -23.78 -7.60 26.04
CA ARG A 223 -24.96 -7.88 26.88
C ARG A 223 -24.65 -7.98 28.37
N ARG A 224 -23.40 -8.28 28.74
CA ARG A 224 -22.97 -8.33 30.16
C ARG A 224 -22.48 -6.98 30.67
N VAL A 225 -22.16 -6.06 29.76
CA VAL A 225 -21.66 -4.73 30.08
C VAL A 225 -22.79 -3.69 30.14
N PHE A 226 -23.75 -3.79 29.23
CA PHE A 226 -24.88 -2.87 29.06
C PHE A 226 -26.20 -3.61 29.25
#